data_AF-A0A958XQY2-F1
#
_entry.id   AF-A0A958XQY2-F1
#
_cell.length_a   1.000
_cell.length_b   1.000
_cell.length_c   1.000
_cell.angle_alpha   90.00
_cell.angle_beta   90.00
_cell.angle_gamma   90.00
#
_symmetry.space_group_name_H-M   'P 1'
#
loop_
_entity.id
_entity.type
_entity.pdbx_description
1 polymer ?
#
loop_
_entity_poly.entity_id
_entity_poly.type
_entity_poly.pdbx_seq_one_letter_code
_entity_poly.pdbx_strand_id
1 'polypeptide(L)'
;MTQKQLEEILAKKPESRYKYFIKTVVAEEEIWGLADEEGWLLLEDGDDDTDVLAVFPDPEFAAVFREKGGFEEFQVEALDLYEFLEWLNNFEKEG
;
A
#
# COMPACT_ATOMS: atom_id res chain seq x y z
N MET A 1 14.09 0.04 5.86
CA MET A 1 14.88 0.52 4.67
C MET A 1 15.64 1.81 5.01
N THR A 2 16.68 2.23 4.27
CA THR A 2 17.28 3.58 4.47
C THR A 2 16.61 4.64 3.60
N GLN A 3 16.63 5.91 4.02
CA GLN A 3 16.01 7.01 3.26
C GLN A 3 16.59 7.16 1.84
N LYS A 4 17.90 6.96 1.67
CA LYS A 4 18.54 7.01 0.35
C LYS A 4 18.02 5.90 -0.58
N GLN A 5 17.85 4.68 -0.07
CA GLN A 5 17.32 3.56 -0.86
C GLN A 5 15.87 3.81 -1.27
N LEU A 6 15.06 4.35 -0.36
CA LEU A 6 13.68 4.75 -0.64
C LEU A 6 13.61 5.76 -1.79
N GLU A 7 14.40 6.84 -1.71
CA GLU A 7 14.46 7.86 -2.76
C GLU A 7 14.91 7.29 -4.11
N GLU A 8 15.93 6.42 -4.10
CA GLU A 8 16.43 5.75 -5.31
C GLU A 8 15.37 4.86 -5.95
N ILE A 9 14.49 4.23 -5.17
CA ILE A 9 13.39 3.40 -5.69
C ILE A 9 12.26 4.29 -6.21
N LEU A 10 11.84 5.31 -5.45
CA LEU A 10 10.80 6.26 -5.85
C LEU A 10 11.14 6.99 -7.16
N ALA A 11 12.43 7.27 -7.40
CA ALA A 11 12.92 7.88 -8.63
C ALA A 11 12.92 6.94 -9.86
N LYS A 12 12.70 5.63 -9.69
CA LYS A 12 12.62 4.68 -10.81
C LYS A 12 11.30 4.82 -11.54
N LYS A 13 11.26 4.27 -12.77
CA LYS A 13 10.05 4.16 -13.57
C LYS A 13 8.99 3.29 -12.87
N PRO A 14 7.69 3.52 -13.12
CA PRO A 14 6.59 2.78 -12.48
C PRO A 14 6.75 1.25 -12.52
N GLU A 15 7.17 0.68 -13.65
CA GLU A 15 7.32 -0.77 -13.83
C GLU A 15 8.44 -1.34 -12.94
N SER A 16 9.49 -0.55 -12.70
CA SER A 16 10.57 -0.94 -11.81
C SER A 16 10.15 -0.87 -10.34
N ARG A 17 9.31 0.10 -9.97
CA ARG A 17 8.75 0.20 -8.62
C ARG A 17 7.76 -0.94 -8.36
N TYR A 18 6.90 -1.25 -9.32
CA TYR A 18 5.99 -2.39 -9.24
C TYR A 18 6.75 -3.72 -9.10
N LYS A 19 7.82 -3.91 -9.88
CA LYS A 19 8.67 -5.10 -9.74
C LYS A 19 9.35 -5.18 -8.38
N TYR A 20 9.78 -4.05 -7.81
CA TYR A 20 10.31 -4.02 -6.45
C TYR A 20 9.21 -4.43 -5.46
N PHE A 21 8.03 -3.83 -5.57
CA PHE A 21 6.88 -4.15 -4.71
C PHE A 21 6.60 -5.64 -4.65
N ILE A 22 6.37 -6.28 -5.80
CA ILE A 22 6.06 -7.72 -5.85
C ILE A 22 7.18 -8.57 -5.24
N LYS A 23 8.45 -8.21 -5.48
CA LYS A 23 9.58 -8.95 -4.94
C LYS A 23 9.69 -8.85 -3.43
N THR A 24 9.50 -7.66 -2.88
CA THR A 24 9.59 -7.43 -1.44
C THR A 24 8.44 -8.10 -0.72
N VAL A 25 7.21 -7.88 -1.18
CA VAL A 25 6.01 -8.47 -0.58
C VAL A 25 6.06 -10.01 -0.58
N VAL A 26 6.53 -10.63 -1.67
CA VAL A 26 6.68 -12.09 -1.72
C VAL A 26 7.81 -12.60 -0.82
N ALA A 27 8.86 -11.81 -0.60
CA ALA A 27 10.00 -12.21 0.22
C ALA A 27 9.69 -12.10 1.72
N GLU A 28 8.98 -11.04 2.11
CA GLU A 28 8.66 -10.74 3.51
C GLU A 28 7.28 -11.28 3.93
N GLU A 29 6.45 -11.71 2.97
CA GLU A 29 5.07 -12.17 3.17
C GLU A 29 4.19 -11.14 3.90
N GLU A 30 4.52 -9.85 3.73
CA GLU A 30 3.88 -8.73 4.41
C GLU A 30 3.59 -7.59 3.43
N ILE A 31 2.46 -6.92 3.62
CA ILE A 31 2.02 -5.74 2.88
C ILE A 31 1.82 -4.60 3.87
N TRP A 32 2.07 -3.38 3.43
CA TRP A 32 1.88 -2.19 4.24
C TRP A 32 0.80 -1.29 3.64
N GLY A 33 0.02 -0.65 4.51
CA GLY A 33 -1.05 0.27 4.13
C GLY A 33 -1.24 1.37 5.16
N LEU A 34 -2.29 2.16 4.95
CA LEU A 34 -2.74 3.16 5.92
C LEU A 34 -4.10 2.75 6.49
N ALA A 35 -4.24 2.81 7.80
CA ALA A 35 -5.48 2.46 8.50
C ALA A 35 -5.72 3.35 9.73
N ASP A 36 -6.97 3.48 10.13
CA ASP A 36 -7.40 4.13 11.35
C ASP A 36 -8.36 3.22 12.16
N GLU A 37 -9.12 3.79 13.10
CA GLU A 37 -10.07 3.03 13.90
C GLU A 37 -11.29 2.52 13.09
N GLU A 38 -11.55 3.10 11.91
CA GLU A 38 -12.67 2.74 11.04
C GLU A 38 -12.26 1.71 9.97
N GLY A 39 -10.99 1.66 9.59
CA GLY A 39 -10.44 0.62 8.74
C GLY A 39 -9.30 1.09 7.85
N TRP A 40 -9.12 0.41 6.70
CA TRP A 40 -8.10 0.78 5.71
C TRP A 40 -8.51 2.04 4.93
N LEU A 41 -7.53 2.89 4.62
CA LEU A 41 -7.72 4.03 3.74
C LEU A 41 -8.08 3.56 2.32
N LEU A 42 -9.24 3.99 1.84
CA LEU A 42 -9.69 3.83 0.46
C LEU A 42 -9.70 5.20 -0.22
N LEU A 43 -9.20 5.25 -1.46
CA LEU A 43 -9.16 6.45 -2.28
C LEU A 43 -10.26 6.38 -3.34
N GLU A 44 -11.00 7.46 -3.54
CA GLU A 44 -11.97 7.55 -4.62
C GLU A 44 -11.25 7.86 -5.95
N ASP A 45 -11.43 6.99 -6.97
CA ASP A 45 -11.03 7.33 -8.35
C ASP A 45 -12.16 8.09 -9.06
N GLY A 46 -11.90 9.35 -9.39
CA GLY A 46 -12.92 10.37 -9.69
C GLY A 46 -13.76 10.18 -10.95
N ASP A 47 -13.60 9.07 -11.68
CA ASP A 47 -14.35 8.79 -12.91
C ASP A 47 -15.34 7.62 -12.79
N ASP A 48 -15.20 6.71 -11.81
CA ASP A 48 -15.93 5.43 -11.81
C ASP A 48 -16.42 4.93 -10.42
N ASP A 49 -16.56 5.79 -9.40
CA ASP A 49 -16.98 5.42 -8.02
C ASP A 49 -16.22 4.16 -7.52
N THR A 50 -14.95 4.03 -7.91
CA THR A 50 -14.15 2.85 -7.62
C THR A 50 -13.23 3.16 -6.45
N ASP A 51 -13.41 2.40 -5.37
CA ASP A 51 -12.53 2.47 -4.20
C ASP A 51 -11.18 1.83 -4.52
N VAL A 52 -10.11 2.59 -4.30
CA VAL A 52 -8.73 2.16 -4.53
C VAL A 52 -7.99 2.05 -3.20
N LEU A 53 -7.56 0.85 -2.87
CA LEU A 53 -6.69 0.61 -1.72
C LEU A 53 -5.22 0.84 -2.09
N ALA A 54 -4.54 1.72 -1.35
CA ALA A 54 -3.11 1.96 -1.52
C ALA A 54 -2.28 0.98 -0.69
N VAL A 55 -1.50 0.13 -1.37
CA VAL A 55 -0.61 -0.86 -0.74
C VAL A 55 0.86 -0.62 -1.06
N PHE A 56 1.73 -0.97 -0.11
CA PHE A 56 3.15 -0.65 -0.12
C PHE A 56 4.01 -1.85 0.31
N PRO A 57 5.29 -1.90 -0.12
CA PRO A 57 6.15 -3.03 0.18
C PRO A 57 6.90 -2.91 1.51
N ASP A 58 7.00 -1.71 2.05
CA ASP A 58 7.73 -1.41 3.29
C ASP A 58 7.04 -0.21 3.98
N PRO A 59 7.14 -0.08 5.32
CA PRO A 59 6.47 0.98 6.08
C PRO A 59 6.92 2.38 5.65
N GLU A 60 8.16 2.55 5.21
CA GLU A 60 8.65 3.88 4.84
C GLU A 60 8.00 4.40 3.55
N PHE A 61 7.54 3.53 2.64
CA PHE A 61 6.76 3.97 1.48
C PHE A 61 5.37 4.48 1.91
N ALA A 62 4.70 3.73 2.79
CA ALA A 62 3.40 4.13 3.34
C ALA A 62 3.51 5.44 4.13
N ALA A 63 4.57 5.63 4.91
CA ALA A 63 4.81 6.89 5.64
C ALA A 63 5.01 8.10 4.71
N VAL A 64 5.76 7.92 3.61
CA VAL A 64 5.93 8.99 2.60
C VAL A 64 4.61 9.30 1.90
N PHE A 65 3.81 8.27 1.59
CA PHE A 65 2.48 8.47 1.02
C PHE A 65 1.57 9.22 1.99
N ARG A 66 1.58 8.85 3.27
CA ARG A 66 0.83 9.53 4.34
C ARG A 66 1.14 11.02 4.41
N GLU A 67 2.42 11.37 4.50
CA GLU A 67 2.86 12.76 4.63
C GLU A 67 2.59 13.59 3.36
N LYS A 68 2.78 13.00 2.18
CA LYS A 68 2.59 13.74 0.91
C LYS A 68 1.12 13.81 0.47
N GLY A 69 0.31 12.85 0.88
CA GLY A 69 -1.10 12.76 0.56
C GLY A 69 -2.00 13.55 1.52
N GLY A 70 -1.48 13.97 2.68
CA GLY A 70 -2.26 14.67 3.70
C GLY A 70 -3.18 13.73 4.48
N PHE A 71 -2.67 12.53 4.81
CA PHE A 71 -3.39 11.49 5.55
C PHE A 71 -2.79 11.29 6.95
N GLU A 72 -2.31 12.35 7.60
CA GLU A 72 -1.56 12.27 8.87
C GLU A 72 -2.34 11.65 10.03
N GLU A 73 -3.66 11.60 9.96
CA GLU A 73 -4.56 10.93 10.89
C GLU A 73 -4.50 9.40 10.81
N PHE A 74 -4.09 8.85 9.66
CA PHE A 74 -3.95 7.42 9.46
C PHE A 74 -2.62 6.89 9.99
N GLN A 75 -2.64 5.66 10.49
CA GLN A 75 -1.46 4.94 10.96
C GLN A 75 -0.91 4.05 9.85
N VAL A 76 0.41 3.85 9.87
CA VAL A 76 1.08 2.93 8.94
C VAL A 76 1.00 1.54 9.55
N GLU A 77 0.25 0.66 8.91
CA GLU A 77 -0.06 -0.68 9.43
C GLU A 77 0.42 -1.77 8.48
N ALA A 78 0.86 -2.88 9.07
CA ALA A 78 1.24 -4.09 8.36
C ALA A 78 0.05 -5.04 8.25
N LEU A 79 0.00 -5.80 7.17
CA LEU A 79 -0.97 -6.85 6.89
C LEU A 79 -0.24 -8.08 6.36
N ASP A 80 -0.58 -9.24 6.90
CA ASP A 80 -0.08 -10.51 6.37
C ASP A 80 -0.55 -10.70 4.92
N LEU A 81 0.37 -11.13 4.04
CA LEU A 81 0.09 -11.29 2.62
C LEU A 81 -1.06 -12.28 2.37
N TYR A 82 -1.16 -13.36 3.14
CA TYR A 82 -2.21 -14.35 2.96
C TYR A 82 -3.55 -13.82 3.46
N GLU A 83 -3.58 -13.09 4.58
CA GLU A 83 -4.78 -12.38 5.02
C GLU A 83 -5.26 -11.36 3.98
N PHE A 84 -4.33 -10.61 3.36
CA PHE A 84 -4.65 -9.69 2.27
C PHE A 84 -5.26 -10.41 1.06
N LEU A 85 -4.67 -11.55 0.66
CA LEU A 85 -5.20 -12.35 -0.45
C LEU A 85 -6.60 -12.91 -0.14
N GLU A 86 -6.84 -13.35 1.09
CA GLU A 86 -8.18 -13.77 1.53
C GLU A 86 -9.18 -12.62 1.49
N TRP A 87 -8.77 -11.43 1.95
CA TRP A 87 -9.58 -10.22 1.90
C TRP A 87 -9.97 -9.86 0.45
N LEU A 88 -9.01 -9.84 -0.48
CA LEU A 88 -9.26 -9.58 -1.91
C LEU A 88 -10.26 -10.59 -2.50
N ASN A 89 -10.11 -11.87 -2.17
CA ASN A 89 -11.02 -12.92 -2.65
C ASN A 89 -12.45 -12.78 -2.11
N ASN A 90 -12.62 -12.13 -0.96
CA ASN A 90 -13.93 -11.84 -0.40
C ASN A 90 -14.53 -10.58 -1.02
N PHE A 91 -13.71 -9.57 -1.31
CA PHE A 91 -14.12 -8.35 -2.00
C PHE A 91 -14.71 -8.63 -3.39
N GLU A 92 -14.10 -9.54 -4.17
CA GLU A 92 -14.63 -9.97 -5.48
C GLU A 92 -15.96 -10.74 -5.40
N LYS A 93 -16.36 -11.27 -4.23
CA LYS A 93 -17.61 -12.03 -4.08
C LYS A 93 -18.80 -11.17 -3.69
N GLU A 94 -18.55 -9.97 -3.18
CA GLU A 94 -19.59 -9.05 -2.71
C GLU A 94 -19.93 -7.94 -3.72
N GLY A 95 -19.09 -7.73 -4.75
CA GLY A 95 -19.39 -6.92 -5.94
C GLY A 95 -20.04 -7.72 -7.07
#